data_AF-A0A5P8WAY1-F1
#
_entry.id   AF-A0A5P8WAY1-F1
#
_cell.length_a   1.000
_cell.length_b   1.000
_cell.length_c   1.000
_cell.angle_alpha   90.00
_cell.angle_beta   90.00
_cell.angle_gamma   90.00
#
_symmetry.space_group_name_H-M   'P 1'
#
loop_
_entity.id
_entity.type
_entity.pdbx_description
1 polymer ?
#
loop_
_entity_poly.entity_id
_entity_poly.type
_entity_poly.pdbx_seq_one_letter_code
_entity_poly.pdbx_strand_id
1 'polypeptide(L)'
;MTTTTDLDFAAREALRLLGPDPENWVSDRSGIDHNVTIVGGSGSGSTFAFALRRAGIGRVTVIDEALDEAHAGVWLTRARMKKLRTPKNLPGPELGIPALSFQAWYEARHGVEAYAAIDRIPRVAWAEYLSWYRHFLGIPVRYQTKLVRIEPDANLFRLLISCTSTYNPR
;
A
#
# COMPACT_ATOMS: atom_id res chain seq x y z
N MET A 1 -2.14 30.57 -20.30
CA MET A 1 -1.74 30.02 -18.99
C MET A 1 -2.48 28.71 -18.81
N THR A 2 -1.82 27.57 -19.00
CA THR A 2 -2.39 26.25 -18.73
C THR A 2 -2.39 26.08 -17.21
N THR A 3 -3.55 26.25 -16.59
CA THR A 3 -3.76 25.90 -15.18
C THR A 3 -3.62 24.39 -15.09
N THR A 4 -2.47 23.88 -14.65
CA THR A 4 -2.31 22.45 -14.36
C THR A 4 -3.19 22.16 -13.15
N THR A 5 -4.34 21.50 -13.38
CA THR A 5 -5.21 21.03 -12.31
C THR A 5 -4.46 20.00 -11.49
N ASP A 6 -4.29 20.29 -10.20
CA ASP A 6 -3.68 19.37 -9.26
C ASP A 6 -4.67 18.26 -8.87
N LEU A 7 -4.53 17.11 -9.52
CA LEU A 7 -5.43 15.96 -9.36
C LEU A 7 -5.39 15.34 -7.96
N ASP A 8 -4.34 15.58 -7.19
CA ASP A 8 -4.14 14.97 -5.87
C ASP A 8 -4.32 15.96 -4.71
N PHE A 9 -4.80 17.18 -5.01
CA PHE A 9 -5.00 18.23 -4.01
C PHE A 9 -5.87 17.76 -2.84
N ALA A 10 -7.04 17.18 -3.12
CA ALA A 10 -7.99 16.75 -2.09
C ALA A 10 -7.39 15.69 -1.16
N ALA A 11 -6.59 14.76 -1.71
CA ALA A 11 -5.91 13.73 -0.94
C ALA A 11 -4.84 14.33 0.00
N ARG A 12 -4.05 15.30 -0.49
CA ARG A 12 -3.05 16.00 0.34
C ARG A 12 -3.70 16.84 1.42
N GLU A 13 -4.77 17.55 1.06
CA GLU A 13 -5.50 18.39 1.99
C GLU A 13 -6.14 17.55 3.11
N ALA A 14 -6.71 16.39 2.78
CA ALA A 14 -7.23 15.46 3.77
C ALA A 14 -6.15 14.99 4.76
N LEU A 15 -4.95 14.64 4.28
CA LEU A 15 -3.83 14.27 5.15
C LEU A 15 -3.32 15.45 6.00
N ARG A 16 -3.24 16.65 5.42
CA ARG A 16 -2.87 17.87 6.15
C ARG A 16 -3.84 18.18 7.29
N LEU A 17 -5.14 18.05 7.03
CA LEU A 17 -6.21 18.26 8.02
C LEU A 17 -6.25 17.17 9.09
N LEU A 18 -5.94 15.91 8.72
CA LEU A 18 -5.86 14.79 9.66
C LEU A 18 -4.66 14.92 10.61
N GLY A 19 -3.60 15.60 10.18
CA GLY A 19 -2.40 15.82 10.96
C GLY A 19 -1.33 14.74 10.80
N PRO A 20 -0.15 14.96 11.40
CA PRO A 20 1.02 14.08 11.24
C PRO A 20 0.76 12.67 11.76
N ASP A 21 1.61 11.73 11.34
CA ASP A 21 1.60 10.38 11.90
C ASP A 21 2.04 10.42 13.38
N PRO A 22 1.41 9.64 14.28
CA PRO A 22 1.84 9.56 15.67
C PRO A 22 3.27 9.02 15.81
N GLU A 23 3.94 9.39 16.89
CA GLU A 23 5.25 8.81 17.22
C GLU A 23 5.15 7.30 17.47
N ASN A 24 6.27 6.60 17.27
CA ASN A 24 6.34 5.17 17.58
C ASN A 24 6.20 4.95 19.09
N TRP A 25 5.08 4.34 19.52
CA TRP A 25 4.86 4.00 20.93
C TRP A 25 5.38 2.59 21.30
N VAL A 26 5.77 1.78 20.33
CA VAL A 26 6.33 0.44 20.58
C VAL A 26 7.78 0.59 21.03
N SER A 27 8.06 0.20 22.27
CA SER A 27 9.41 0.28 22.85
C SER A 27 10.41 -0.56 22.06
N ASP A 28 11.55 0.05 21.73
CA ASP A 28 12.66 -0.64 21.08
C ASP A 28 13.28 -1.69 22.00
N ARG A 29 13.60 -2.84 21.42
CA ARG A 29 14.28 -3.95 22.10
C ARG A 29 15.52 -4.32 21.31
N SER A 30 16.63 -4.52 22.04
CA SER A 30 17.88 -4.98 21.44
C SER A 30 17.70 -6.34 20.77
N GLY A 31 18.31 -6.52 19.58
CA GLY A 31 18.24 -7.77 18.82
C GLY A 31 16.95 -8.02 18.05
N ILE A 32 15.99 -7.08 18.07
CA ILE A 32 14.79 -7.12 17.21
C ILE A 32 15.00 -6.14 16.07
N ASP A 33 14.83 -6.57 14.81
CA ASP A 33 14.97 -5.70 13.62
C ASP A 33 13.69 -4.88 13.34
N HIS A 34 12.53 -5.52 13.45
CA HIS A 34 11.24 -4.96 13.09
C HIS A 34 10.15 -5.33 14.11
N ASN A 35 9.25 -4.39 14.41
CA ASN A 35 8.07 -4.67 15.22
C ASN A 35 7.04 -5.50 14.44
N VAL A 36 6.95 -5.24 13.12
CA VAL A 36 6.04 -5.95 12.21
C VAL A 36 6.73 -6.15 10.87
N THR A 37 6.65 -7.37 10.34
CA THR A 37 7.00 -7.68 8.95
C THR A 37 5.74 -8.06 8.18
N ILE A 38 5.39 -7.28 7.17
CA ILE A 38 4.30 -7.56 6.24
C ILE A 38 4.88 -8.31 5.04
N VAL A 39 4.31 -9.47 4.73
CA VAL A 39 4.70 -10.31 3.60
C VAL A 39 3.70 -10.12 2.47
N GLY A 40 4.16 -9.56 1.34
CA GLY A 40 3.36 -9.13 0.20
C GLY A 40 3.07 -7.64 0.28
N GLY A 41 3.66 -6.86 -0.62
CA GLY A 41 3.55 -5.40 -0.66
C GLY A 41 2.45 -4.85 -1.56
N SER A 42 1.69 -5.73 -2.23
CA SER A 42 0.52 -5.34 -3.02
C SER A 42 -0.60 -4.73 -2.17
N GLY A 43 -1.78 -4.49 -2.76
CA GLY A 43 -2.88 -3.70 -2.19
C GLY A 43 -3.08 -3.82 -0.68
N SER A 44 -3.33 -5.02 -0.15
CA SER A 44 -3.56 -5.22 1.29
C SER A 44 -2.33 -4.92 2.15
N GLY A 45 -1.13 -5.29 1.71
CA GLY A 45 0.11 -5.04 2.46
C GLY A 45 0.41 -3.54 2.57
N SER A 46 0.19 -2.80 1.48
CA SER A 46 0.29 -1.34 1.50
C SER A 46 -0.75 -0.71 2.43
N THR A 47 -2.01 -1.20 2.42
CA THR A 47 -3.04 -0.74 3.36
C THR A 47 -2.65 -1.00 4.81
N PHE A 48 -2.14 -2.19 5.14
CA PHE A 48 -1.69 -2.50 6.50
C PHE A 48 -0.51 -1.64 6.93
N ALA A 49 0.46 -1.39 6.05
CA ALA A 49 1.60 -0.52 6.35
C ALA A 49 1.12 0.90 6.72
N PHE A 50 0.17 1.45 5.96
CA PHE A 50 -0.42 2.75 6.29
C PHE A 50 -1.22 2.71 7.59
N ALA A 51 -2.04 1.67 7.81
CA ALA A 51 -2.82 1.51 9.04
C ALA A 51 -1.92 1.49 10.29
N LEU A 52 -0.85 0.71 10.26
CA LEU A 52 0.11 0.59 11.36
C LEU A 52 0.85 1.92 11.59
N ARG A 53 1.25 2.61 10.52
CA ARG A 53 1.84 3.95 10.61
C ARG A 53 0.90 4.95 11.28
N ARG A 54 -0.37 4.98 10.87
CA ARG A 54 -1.41 5.83 11.50
C ARG A 54 -1.75 5.42 12.93
N ALA A 55 -1.50 4.18 13.31
CA ALA A 55 -1.62 3.70 14.68
C ALA A 55 -0.40 4.01 15.56
N GLY A 56 0.66 4.64 15.03
CA GLY A 56 1.90 4.91 15.77
C GLY A 56 2.78 3.66 15.99
N ILE A 57 2.65 2.64 15.15
CA ILE A 57 3.50 1.45 15.19
C ILE A 57 4.67 1.65 14.23
N GLY A 58 5.85 1.89 14.79
CA GLY A 58 7.10 2.08 14.05
C GLY A 58 7.80 0.77 13.70
N ARG A 59 8.92 0.88 12.97
CA ARG A 59 9.77 -0.27 12.55
C ARG A 59 9.00 -1.36 11.81
N VAL A 60 7.99 -0.96 11.03
CA VAL A 60 7.25 -1.83 10.12
C VAL A 60 8.05 -1.98 8.83
N THR A 61 8.23 -3.21 8.36
CA THR A 61 8.80 -3.48 7.03
C THR A 61 7.80 -4.23 6.16
N VAL A 62 7.83 -3.94 4.86
CA VAL A 62 7.05 -4.66 3.86
C VAL A 62 8.01 -5.33 2.90
N ILE A 63 7.90 -6.64 2.74
CA ILE A 63 8.72 -7.44 1.83
C ILE A 63 7.85 -8.08 0.74
N ASP A 64 8.38 -8.22 -0.46
CA ASP A 64 7.69 -8.91 -1.56
C ASP A 64 8.71 -9.69 -2.40
N GLU A 65 8.34 -10.90 -2.85
CA GLU A 65 9.20 -11.72 -3.70
C GLU A 65 9.23 -11.23 -5.16
N ALA A 66 8.27 -10.39 -5.57
CA ALA A 66 8.20 -9.82 -6.90
C ALA A 66 9.45 -9.02 -7.26
N LEU A 67 9.76 -8.93 -8.56
CA LEU A 67 10.90 -8.16 -9.07
C LEU A 67 10.77 -6.67 -8.77
N ASP A 68 9.56 -6.14 -8.94
CA ASP A 68 9.20 -4.75 -8.72
C ASP A 68 7.68 -4.64 -8.49
N GLU A 69 7.17 -3.42 -8.39
CA GLU A 69 5.75 -3.13 -8.24
C GLU A 69 4.88 -3.67 -9.36
N ALA A 70 5.32 -3.61 -10.63
CA ALA A 70 4.52 -4.06 -11.76
C ALA A 70 4.29 -5.58 -11.73
N HIS A 71 5.21 -6.30 -11.08
CA HIS A 71 5.13 -7.75 -10.87
C HIS A 71 4.46 -8.13 -9.55
N ALA A 72 4.23 -7.17 -8.65
CA ALA A 72 3.65 -7.41 -7.34
C ALA A 72 2.13 -7.62 -7.39
N GLY A 73 1.65 -8.51 -6.51
CA GLY A 73 0.23 -8.84 -6.41
C GLY A 73 -0.32 -9.60 -7.62
N VAL A 74 -1.65 -9.68 -7.71
CA VAL A 74 -2.33 -10.50 -8.72
C VAL A 74 -2.86 -9.68 -9.88
N TRP A 75 -3.00 -8.35 -9.73
CA TRP A 75 -3.82 -7.57 -10.62
C TRP A 75 -3.24 -7.50 -12.02
N LEU A 76 -1.95 -7.25 -12.22
CA LEU A 76 -1.37 -7.20 -13.57
C LEU A 76 -0.88 -8.55 -14.09
N THR A 77 -0.69 -9.54 -13.21
CA THR A 77 0.03 -10.77 -13.51
C THR A 77 -0.86 -12.01 -13.64
N ARG A 78 -1.72 -12.29 -12.65
CA ARG A 78 -2.45 -13.57 -12.52
C ARG A 78 -3.96 -13.44 -12.69
N ALA A 79 -4.52 -12.29 -12.34
CA ALA A 79 -5.96 -12.04 -12.32
C ALA A 79 -6.57 -12.11 -13.73
N ARG A 80 -7.43 -13.11 -13.97
CA ARG A 80 -8.11 -13.31 -15.27
C ARG A 80 -9.41 -12.52 -15.42
N MET A 81 -9.94 -11.99 -14.33
CA MET A 81 -11.15 -11.17 -14.36
C MET A 81 -10.88 -9.80 -14.99
N LYS A 82 -11.83 -9.29 -15.77
CA LYS A 82 -11.73 -7.95 -16.38
C LYS A 82 -12.04 -6.82 -15.39
N LYS A 83 -12.87 -7.11 -14.38
CA LYS A 83 -13.33 -6.17 -13.35
C LYS A 83 -13.31 -6.82 -11.97
N LEU A 84 -13.30 -6.02 -10.91
CA LEU A 84 -13.45 -6.49 -9.54
C LEU A 84 -14.84 -7.11 -9.33
N ARG A 85 -14.93 -8.11 -8.45
CA ARG A 85 -16.20 -8.74 -8.07
C ARG A 85 -16.95 -7.89 -7.03
N THR A 86 -16.20 -7.19 -6.21
CA THR A 86 -16.68 -6.27 -5.18
C THR A 86 -17.41 -5.06 -5.80
N PRO A 87 -18.53 -4.60 -5.21
CA PRO A 87 -19.16 -3.34 -5.62
C PRO A 87 -18.18 -2.16 -5.61
N LYS A 88 -18.32 -1.24 -6.58
CA LYS A 88 -17.39 -0.09 -6.75
C LYS A 88 -17.42 0.95 -5.61
N ASN A 89 -18.45 0.88 -4.78
CA ASN A 89 -18.72 1.78 -3.66
C ASN A 89 -18.41 1.14 -2.29
N LEU A 90 -17.89 -0.11 -2.28
CA LEU A 90 -17.47 -0.71 -1.02
C LEU A 90 -16.18 -0.02 -0.55
N PRO A 91 -16.07 0.29 0.76
CA PRO A 91 -14.83 0.80 1.32
C PRO A 91 -13.64 -0.11 1.02
N GLY A 92 -12.49 0.51 0.77
CA GLY A 92 -11.28 -0.14 0.34
C GLY A 92 -10.06 0.28 1.18
N PRO A 93 -8.88 0.43 0.53
CA PRO A 93 -7.64 0.83 1.16
C PRO A 93 -7.65 2.16 1.92
N GLU A 94 -8.66 3.00 1.73
CA GLU A 94 -8.64 4.38 2.22
C GLU A 94 -8.74 4.56 3.75
N LEU A 95 -9.01 3.48 4.50
CA LEU A 95 -9.06 3.49 5.98
C LEU A 95 -9.93 4.62 6.57
N GLY A 96 -11.07 4.90 5.92
CA GLY A 96 -11.99 5.94 6.36
C GLY A 96 -11.58 7.38 5.99
N ILE A 97 -10.56 7.56 5.14
CA ILE A 97 -10.16 8.87 4.59
C ILE A 97 -10.75 8.99 3.17
N PRO A 98 -11.92 9.65 2.96
CA PRO A 98 -12.64 9.57 1.69
C PRO A 98 -11.84 10.06 0.48
N ALA A 99 -10.94 11.03 0.67
CA ALA A 99 -10.09 11.57 -0.39
C ALA A 99 -9.02 10.58 -0.89
N LEU A 100 -8.78 9.47 -0.18
CA LEU A 100 -7.91 8.38 -0.62
C LEU A 100 -8.67 7.24 -1.29
N SER A 101 -10.00 7.31 -1.40
CA SER A 101 -10.82 6.27 -2.01
C SER A 101 -10.58 6.14 -3.51
N PHE A 102 -10.87 4.96 -4.07
CA PHE A 102 -10.85 4.75 -5.52
C PHE A 102 -11.74 5.75 -6.25
N GLN A 103 -12.92 6.06 -5.71
CA GLN A 103 -13.85 7.00 -6.32
C GLN A 103 -13.21 8.40 -6.43
N ALA A 104 -12.70 8.95 -5.31
CA ALA A 104 -12.05 10.26 -5.32
C ALA A 104 -10.87 10.31 -6.31
N TRP A 105 -10.04 9.26 -6.31
CA TRP A 105 -8.92 9.14 -7.24
C TRP A 105 -9.34 9.10 -8.71
N TYR A 106 -10.39 8.31 -9.02
CA TYR A 106 -10.89 8.11 -10.37
C TYR A 106 -11.61 9.34 -10.91
N GLU A 107 -12.45 9.97 -10.09
CA GLU A 107 -13.18 11.19 -10.45
C GLU A 107 -12.23 12.37 -10.71
N ALA A 108 -11.15 12.50 -9.92
CA ALA A 108 -10.15 13.53 -10.18
C ALA A 108 -9.51 13.38 -11.57
N ARG A 109 -9.30 12.15 -12.04
CA ARG A 109 -8.60 11.83 -13.30
C ARG A 109 -9.51 11.73 -14.52
N HIS A 110 -10.76 11.30 -14.33
CA HIS A 110 -11.67 10.93 -15.41
C HIS A 110 -13.02 11.66 -15.33
N GLY A 111 -13.29 12.38 -14.24
CA GLY A 111 -14.56 13.06 -13.98
C GLY A 111 -15.61 12.17 -13.32
N VAL A 112 -16.60 12.84 -12.71
CA VAL A 112 -17.72 12.20 -11.99
C VAL A 112 -18.55 11.29 -12.90
N GLU A 113 -18.83 11.75 -14.12
CA GLU A 113 -19.61 10.98 -15.11
C GLU A 113 -18.92 9.68 -15.51
N ALA A 114 -17.59 9.67 -15.62
CA ALA A 114 -16.84 8.45 -15.92
C ALA A 114 -16.93 7.45 -14.77
N TYR A 115 -16.88 7.90 -13.52
CA TYR A 115 -17.10 7.03 -12.36
C TYR A 115 -18.54 6.51 -12.33
N ALA A 116 -19.53 7.35 -12.62
CA ALA A 116 -20.94 6.96 -12.66
C ALA A 116 -21.18 5.84 -13.69
N ALA A 117 -20.55 5.95 -14.87
CA ALA A 117 -20.70 5.02 -15.99
C ALA A 117 -20.12 3.61 -15.74
N ILE A 118 -19.15 3.44 -14.84
CA ILE A 118 -18.61 2.10 -14.52
C ILE A 118 -19.54 1.34 -13.57
N ASP A 119 -19.84 0.09 -13.87
CA ASP A 119 -20.63 -0.82 -13.01
C ASP A 119 -19.79 -1.44 -11.88
N ARG A 120 -18.53 -1.73 -12.19
CA ARG A 120 -17.50 -2.37 -11.37
C ARG A 120 -16.15 -1.81 -11.78
N ILE A 121 -15.25 -1.74 -10.81
CA ILE A 121 -13.91 -1.20 -11.02
C ILE A 121 -13.15 -2.09 -12.03
N PRO A 122 -12.65 -1.55 -13.15
CA PRO A 122 -11.77 -2.29 -14.05
C PRO A 122 -10.49 -2.73 -13.34
N ARG A 123 -10.03 -3.95 -13.61
CA ARG A 123 -8.83 -4.52 -12.97
C ARG A 123 -7.59 -3.63 -13.11
N VAL A 124 -7.40 -3.05 -14.29
CA VAL A 124 -6.22 -2.22 -14.59
C VAL A 124 -6.30 -0.89 -13.84
N ALA A 125 -7.45 -0.23 -13.86
CA ALA A 125 -7.68 0.99 -13.08
C ALA A 125 -7.49 0.75 -11.56
N TRP A 126 -7.87 -0.43 -11.07
CA TRP A 126 -7.60 -0.80 -9.68
C TRP A 126 -6.11 -0.95 -9.38
N ALA A 127 -5.33 -1.56 -10.29
CA ALA A 127 -3.88 -1.66 -10.13
C ALA A 127 -3.21 -0.27 -10.15
N GLU A 128 -3.64 0.61 -11.05
CA GLU A 128 -3.16 2.00 -11.12
C GLU A 128 -3.50 2.78 -9.85
N TYR A 129 -4.72 2.62 -9.31
CA TYR A 129 -5.12 3.20 -8.04
C TYR A 129 -4.24 2.70 -6.88
N LEU A 130 -3.99 1.40 -6.78
CA LEU A 130 -3.14 0.84 -5.72
C LEU A 130 -1.69 1.32 -5.83
N SER A 131 -1.17 1.44 -7.05
CA SER A 131 0.15 2.04 -7.31
C SER A 131 0.18 3.48 -6.84
N TRP A 132 -0.80 4.30 -7.27
CA TRP A 132 -0.93 5.68 -6.80
C TRP A 132 -1.01 5.75 -5.28
N TYR A 133 -1.88 4.97 -4.65
CA TYR A 133 -2.08 4.96 -3.20
C TYR A 133 -0.75 4.68 -2.46
N ARG A 134 0.02 3.69 -2.94
CA ARG A 134 1.31 3.33 -2.36
C ARG A 134 2.34 4.44 -2.48
N HIS A 135 2.49 5.02 -3.67
CA HIS A 135 3.45 6.10 -3.94
C HIS A 135 3.05 7.39 -3.22
N PHE A 136 1.79 7.76 -3.28
CA PHE A 136 1.24 8.96 -2.67
C PHE A 136 1.42 8.96 -1.15
N LEU A 137 1.26 7.79 -0.50
CA LEU A 137 1.49 7.62 0.93
C LEU A 137 2.95 7.31 1.29
N GLY A 138 3.85 7.21 0.30
CA GLY A 138 5.26 6.93 0.53
C GLY A 138 5.51 5.59 1.24
N ILE A 139 4.78 4.54 0.88
CA ILE A 139 4.92 3.21 1.52
C ILE A 139 6.09 2.45 0.85
N PRO A 140 7.19 2.19 1.58
CA PRO A 140 8.33 1.45 1.03
C PRO A 140 8.03 -0.05 1.00
N VAL A 141 8.37 -0.70 -0.12
CA VAL A 141 8.31 -2.15 -0.27
C VAL A 141 9.69 -2.66 -0.69
N ARG A 142 10.20 -3.65 0.03
CA ARG A 142 11.44 -4.36 -0.29
C ARG A 142 11.13 -5.48 -1.26
N TYR A 143 11.27 -5.19 -2.54
CA TYR A 143 11.13 -6.18 -3.61
C TYR A 143 12.30 -7.17 -3.62
N GLN A 144 12.15 -8.25 -4.39
CA GLN A 144 13.12 -9.34 -4.52
C GLN A 144 13.53 -9.96 -3.16
N THR A 145 12.65 -9.85 -2.17
CA THR A 145 12.87 -10.29 -0.80
C THR A 145 11.84 -11.35 -0.45
N LYS A 146 12.25 -12.61 -0.51
CA LYS A 146 11.38 -13.76 -0.27
C LYS A 146 11.48 -14.20 1.19
N LEU A 147 10.35 -14.34 1.87
CA LEU A 147 10.30 -15.06 3.14
C LEU A 147 10.40 -16.56 2.87
N VAL A 148 11.45 -17.18 3.42
CA VAL A 148 11.74 -18.61 3.25
C VAL A 148 11.19 -19.43 4.41
N ARG A 149 11.37 -18.95 5.65
CA ARG A 149 10.95 -19.66 6.86
C ARG A 149 10.63 -18.71 7.99
N ILE A 150 9.67 -19.10 8.83
CA ILE A 150 9.38 -18.48 10.11
C ILE A 150 9.74 -19.50 11.20
N GLU A 151 10.56 -19.10 12.15
CA GLU A 151 10.94 -19.91 13.30
C GLU A 151 10.52 -19.19 14.58
N PRO A 152 9.96 -19.90 15.58
CA PRO A 152 9.72 -19.32 16.89
C PRO A 152 11.05 -19.02 17.59
N ASP A 153 11.16 -17.87 18.24
CA ASP A 153 12.32 -17.46 19.03
C ASP A 153 11.83 -16.83 20.34
N ALA A 154 11.67 -17.66 21.38
CA ALA A 154 10.98 -17.31 22.62
C ALA A 154 9.59 -16.67 22.37
N ASN A 155 9.44 -15.37 22.64
CA ASN A 155 8.19 -14.62 22.44
C ASN A 155 8.16 -13.85 21.10
N LEU A 156 9.09 -14.14 20.19
CA LEU A 156 9.30 -13.46 18.92
C LEU A 156 9.35 -14.48 17.77
N PHE A 157 9.49 -13.95 16.55
CA PHE A 157 9.72 -14.74 15.35
C PHE A 157 11.06 -14.38 14.72
N ARG A 158 11.83 -15.40 14.36
CA ARG A 158 12.99 -15.28 13.48
C ARG A 158 12.54 -15.55 12.04
N LEU A 159 12.83 -14.61 11.16
CA LEU A 159 12.46 -14.68 9.75
C LEU A 159 13.70 -14.97 8.91
N LEU A 160 13.72 -16.15 8.26
CA LEU A 160 14.72 -16.43 7.24
C LEU A 160 14.24 -15.83 5.92
N ILE A 161 14.97 -14.86 5.39
CA ILE A 161 14.70 -14.22 4.11
C ILE A 161 15.79 -14.55 3.09
N SER A 162 15.41 -14.61 1.81
CA SER A 162 16.33 -14.71 0.68
C SER A 162 16.16 -13.48 -0.20
N CYS A 163 17.27 -12.83 -0.54
CA CYS A 163 17.29 -11.64 -1.38
C CYS A 163 18.00 -11.97 -2.70
N THR A 164 17.34 -11.70 -3.83
CA THR A 164 17.93 -11.92 -5.17
C THR A 164 18.47 -10.60 -5.72
N SER A 165 19.30 -9.91 -4.93
CA SER A 165 20.24 -8.87 -5.39
C SER A 165 21.14 -8.48 -4.21
N THR A 166 22.39 -8.15 -4.51
CA THR A 166 23.44 -7.72 -3.57
C THR A 166 23.06 -6.41 -2.87
N TYR A 167 22.23 -6.47 -1.84
CA TYR A 167 22.02 -5.34 -0.94
C TYR A 167 23.11 -5.37 0.14
N ASN A 168 24.06 -4.43 0.03
CA ASN A 168 25.07 -4.14 1.03
C ASN A 168 24.43 -3.32 2.16
N PRO A 169 24.30 -3.84 3.39
CA PRO A 169 23.83 -3.05 4.50
C PRO A 169 24.94 -2.07 4.89
N ARG A 170 24.73 -0.79 4.59
CA ARG A 170 25.31 0.29 5.41
C ARG A 170 24.23 0.81 6.32
#